data_AF-A0A673HGB9-F1
#
_entry.id   AF-A0A673HGB9-F1
#
_cell.length_a   1.000
_cell.length_b   1.000
_cell.length_c   1.000
_cell.angle_alpha   90.00
_cell.angle_beta   90.00
_cell.angle_gamma   90.00
#
_symmetry.space_group_name_H-M   'P 1'
#
loop_
_entity.id
_entity.type
_entity.pdbx_description
1 polymer ?
#
loop_
_entity_poly.entity_id
_entity_poly.type
_entity_poly.pdbx_seq_one_letter_code
_entity_poly.pdbx_strand_id
1 'polypeptide(L)'
;MRNRMTGLSTWKRRALDVFVCLCLVSLAYSFNIDLQHTLVFRGPDATFFGYSVLEHVHDNTRWIVVGAPRANSSFSSSVQSPGAVYKCRIRNNPEQRCTEMDLGRGNKQRESCGKTCQGDRNDEWMGVSLARQDKPNGKILACAHRWKNVYYESEYILPHGYCSVIPATLQGKSQPLIPCYEDHKKTYGEEHGSCQAGIAGVFTEVSRSTSVLCVFTCVVLWAGESVL
;
A
#
# COMPACT_ATOMS: atom_id res chain seq x y z
N MET A 1 -44.68 53.66 -17.66
CA MET A 1 -43.95 52.71 -18.53
C MET A 1 -42.60 52.37 -17.90
N ARG A 2 -42.49 51.28 -17.13
CA ARG A 2 -41.20 50.67 -16.75
C ARG A 2 -41.45 49.30 -16.13
N ASN A 3 -40.49 48.39 -16.36
CA ASN A 3 -40.27 47.10 -15.70
C ASN A 3 -41.00 45.85 -16.23
N ARG A 4 -40.79 45.50 -17.51
CA ARG A 4 -41.07 44.12 -18.01
C ARG A 4 -39.89 43.42 -18.71
N MET A 5 -38.67 43.98 -18.66
CA MET A 5 -37.53 43.48 -19.45
C MET A 5 -36.41 42.81 -18.63
N THR A 6 -36.49 42.78 -17.29
CA THR A 6 -35.43 42.22 -16.43
C THR A 6 -35.61 40.73 -16.09
N GLY A 7 -36.83 40.19 -16.18
CA GLY A 7 -37.11 38.77 -15.88
C GLY A 7 -36.70 37.80 -17.00
N LEU A 8 -36.69 38.25 -18.26
CA LEU A 8 -36.35 37.39 -19.41
C LEU A 8 -34.83 37.16 -19.52
N SER A 9 -34.01 38.12 -19.08
CA SER A 9 -32.54 38.02 -19.13
C SER A 9 -31.97 37.12 -18.04
N THR A 10 -32.60 37.11 -16.86
CA THR A 10 -32.22 36.26 -15.73
C THR A 10 -32.56 34.79 -15.98
N TRP A 11 -33.72 34.50 -16.59
CA TRP A 11 -34.08 33.14 -17.01
C TRP A 11 -33.14 32.58 -18.09
N LYS A 12 -32.76 33.40 -19.07
CA LYS A 12 -31.78 33.02 -20.11
C LYS A 12 -30.38 32.77 -19.55
N ARG A 13 -29.93 33.58 -18.57
CA ARG A 13 -28.65 33.33 -17.86
C ARG A 13 -28.70 32.02 -17.08
N ARG A 14 -29.77 31.76 -16.33
CA ARG A 14 -29.94 30.50 -15.58
C ARG A 14 -29.98 29.28 -16.50
N ALA A 15 -30.64 29.37 -17.66
CA ALA A 15 -30.68 28.30 -18.65
C ALA A 15 -29.30 28.05 -19.29
N LEU A 16 -28.56 29.13 -19.57
CA LEU A 16 -27.18 29.04 -20.07
C LEU A 16 -26.25 28.41 -19.04
N ASP A 17 -26.36 28.80 -17.77
CA ASP A 17 -25.57 28.23 -16.67
C ASP A 17 -25.85 26.73 -16.53
N VAL A 18 -27.12 26.32 -16.58
CA VAL A 18 -27.52 24.89 -16.54
C VAL A 18 -27.00 24.13 -17.76
N PHE A 19 -27.07 24.72 -18.96
CA PHE A 19 -26.54 24.11 -20.19
C PHE A 19 -25.02 23.96 -20.14
N VAL A 20 -24.30 24.98 -19.68
CA VAL A 20 -22.85 24.95 -19.48
C VAL A 20 -22.49 23.89 -18.43
N CYS A 21 -23.21 23.82 -17.31
CA CYS A 21 -23.01 22.77 -16.31
C CYS A 21 -23.24 21.36 -16.89
N LEU A 22 -24.28 21.15 -17.68
CA LEU A 22 -24.54 19.86 -18.34
C LEU A 22 -23.43 19.49 -19.33
N CYS A 23 -22.93 20.44 -20.12
CA CYS A 23 -21.79 20.23 -21.01
C CYS A 23 -20.51 19.88 -20.23
N LEU A 24 -20.23 20.58 -19.14
CA LEU A 24 -19.07 20.28 -18.27
C LEU A 24 -19.19 18.90 -17.61
N VAL A 25 -20.39 18.49 -17.18
CA VAL A 25 -20.65 17.15 -16.64
C VAL A 25 -20.48 16.07 -17.71
N SER A 26 -20.89 16.34 -18.96
CA SER A 26 -20.70 15.40 -20.07
C SER A 26 -19.22 15.21 -20.46
N LEU A 27 -18.38 16.24 -20.30
CA LEU A 27 -16.92 16.16 -20.48
C LEU A 27 -16.22 15.44 -19.33
N ALA A 28 -16.90 15.28 -18.18
CA ALA A 28 -16.39 14.58 -17.01
C ALA A 28 -16.68 13.07 -17.00
N TYR A 29 -17.36 12.54 -18.03
CA TYR A 29 -17.38 11.10 -18.24
C TYR A 29 -15.97 10.64 -18.64
N SER A 30 -15.41 9.70 -17.89
CA SER A 30 -14.19 8.97 -18.25
C SER A 30 -14.40 8.28 -19.61
N PHE A 31 -14.07 8.99 -20.69
CA PHE A 31 -14.46 8.66 -22.05
C PHE A 31 -13.62 7.56 -22.69
N ASN A 32 -12.47 7.21 -22.07
CA ASN A 32 -11.49 6.27 -22.61
C ASN A 32 -11.25 5.04 -21.72
N ILE A 33 -12.05 4.81 -20.69
CA ILE A 33 -12.02 3.58 -19.88
C ILE A 33 -13.16 2.68 -20.31
N ASP A 34 -12.84 1.47 -20.75
CA ASP A 34 -13.83 0.46 -21.12
C ASP A 34 -14.48 -0.14 -19.86
N LEU A 35 -15.78 0.08 -19.71
CA LEU A 35 -16.59 -0.46 -18.61
C LEU A 35 -17.28 -1.78 -18.97
N GLN A 36 -17.24 -2.20 -20.24
CA GLN A 36 -17.89 -3.43 -20.74
C GLN A 36 -16.97 -4.64 -20.62
N HIS A 37 -15.68 -4.50 -20.95
CA HIS A 37 -14.72 -5.61 -20.97
C HIS A 37 -13.73 -5.56 -19.79
N THR A 38 -14.25 -5.50 -18.57
CA THR A 38 -13.43 -5.44 -17.36
C THR A 38 -12.88 -6.81 -16.95
N LEU A 39 -11.66 -6.85 -16.42
CA LEU A 39 -11.11 -8.02 -15.71
C LEU A 39 -11.32 -7.88 -14.21
N VAL A 40 -11.95 -8.88 -13.59
CA VAL A 40 -12.28 -8.84 -12.16
C VAL A 40 -11.52 -9.95 -11.44
N PHE A 41 -10.52 -9.56 -10.65
CA PHE A 41 -9.80 -10.48 -9.77
C PHE A 41 -10.49 -10.57 -8.41
N ARG A 42 -10.85 -11.78 -7.99
CA ARG A 42 -11.46 -12.03 -6.68
C ARG A 42 -10.43 -12.69 -5.75
N GLY A 43 -10.29 -12.15 -4.55
CA GLY A 43 -9.48 -12.73 -3.50
C GLY A 43 -10.32 -13.33 -2.37
N PRO A 44 -9.67 -13.82 -1.31
CA PRO A 44 -10.37 -14.45 -0.19
C PRO A 44 -11.24 -13.45 0.60
N ASP A 45 -12.39 -13.93 1.07
CA ASP A 45 -13.37 -13.10 1.79
C ASP A 45 -12.81 -12.53 3.11
N ALA A 46 -13.25 -11.33 3.47
CA ALA A 46 -12.90 -10.64 4.72
C ALA A 46 -11.39 -10.40 4.98
N THR A 47 -10.54 -10.54 3.95
CA THR A 47 -9.08 -10.34 4.07
C THR A 47 -8.59 -8.94 3.72
N PHE A 48 -9.52 -8.06 3.29
CA PHE A 48 -9.23 -6.76 2.67
C PHE A 48 -8.37 -6.89 1.40
N PHE A 49 -8.58 -7.97 0.65
CA PHE A 49 -8.00 -8.11 -0.69
C PHE A 49 -8.42 -6.92 -1.57
N GLY A 50 -7.42 -6.22 -2.11
CA GLY A 50 -7.63 -5.00 -2.88
C GLY A 50 -7.42 -3.72 -2.09
N TYR A 51 -7.01 -3.80 -0.81
CA TYR A 51 -6.68 -2.61 0.00
C TYR A 51 -5.58 -1.77 -0.65
N SER A 52 -4.58 -2.42 -1.24
CA SER A 52 -3.57 -1.78 -2.08
C SER A 52 -3.41 -2.56 -3.39
N VAL A 53 -3.17 -1.85 -4.49
CA VAL A 53 -3.01 -2.44 -5.84
C VAL A 53 -1.92 -1.72 -6.61
N LEU A 54 -1.15 -2.46 -7.41
CA LEU A 54 -0.25 -1.87 -8.41
C LEU A 54 -0.10 -2.76 -9.65
N GLU A 55 0.20 -2.14 -10.80
CA GLU A 55 0.62 -2.86 -12.00
C GLU A 55 2.13 -3.13 -11.93
N HIS A 56 2.53 -4.33 -12.32
CA HIS A 56 3.93 -4.71 -12.44
C HIS A 56 4.19 -5.44 -13.77
N VAL A 57 5.30 -5.07 -14.41
CA VAL A 57 5.73 -5.67 -15.67
C VAL A 57 7.17 -6.16 -15.51
N HIS A 58 7.36 -7.44 -15.85
CA HIS A 58 8.66 -8.10 -15.91
C HIS A 58 8.63 -9.19 -16.98
N ASP A 59 9.69 -9.29 -17.79
CA ASP A 59 9.84 -10.25 -18.89
C ASP A 59 8.60 -10.38 -19.78
N ASN A 60 8.08 -9.22 -20.23
CA ASN A 60 6.89 -9.09 -21.07
C ASN A 60 5.60 -9.69 -20.46
N THR A 61 5.61 -10.04 -19.18
CA THR A 61 4.43 -10.48 -18.44
C THR A 61 3.93 -9.35 -17.55
N ARG A 62 2.63 -9.08 -17.65
CA ARG A 62 1.94 -8.09 -16.84
C ARG A 62 1.19 -8.75 -15.70
N TRP A 63 1.37 -8.19 -14.52
CA TRP A 63 0.80 -8.64 -13.27
C TRP A 63 0.07 -7.49 -12.59
N ILE A 64 -1.02 -7.82 -11.91
CA ILE A 64 -1.57 -6.98 -10.86
C ILE A 64 -1.08 -7.57 -9.53
N VAL A 65 -0.46 -6.74 -8.70
CA VAL A 65 -0.06 -7.10 -7.35
C VAL A 65 -1.07 -6.49 -6.39
N VAL A 66 -1.57 -7.30 -5.46
CA VAL A 66 -2.69 -6.93 -4.59
C VAL A 66 -2.34 -7.21 -3.13
N GLY A 67 -2.50 -6.21 -2.28
CA GLY A 67 -2.39 -6.37 -0.83
C GLY A 67 -3.70 -6.84 -0.20
N ALA A 68 -3.58 -7.69 0.83
CA ALA A 68 -4.70 -8.15 1.66
C ALA A 68 -4.26 -8.15 3.14
N PRO A 69 -4.30 -6.98 3.82
CA PRO A 69 -3.72 -6.79 5.15
C PRO A 69 -4.26 -7.69 6.25
N ARG A 70 -5.45 -8.28 6.09
CA ARG A 70 -6.08 -9.18 7.08
C ARG A 70 -6.08 -10.63 6.65
N ALA A 71 -5.40 -10.98 5.55
CA ALA A 71 -5.28 -12.36 5.12
C ALA A 71 -4.51 -13.20 6.14
N ASN A 72 -4.97 -14.43 6.34
CA ASN A 72 -4.11 -15.48 6.86
C ASN A 72 -3.21 -15.97 5.73
N SER A 73 -1.91 -16.06 6.00
CA SER A 73 -0.91 -16.45 5.03
C SER A 73 -0.67 -17.95 5.08
N SER A 74 -0.64 -18.61 3.91
CA SER A 74 -0.27 -20.03 3.81
C SER A 74 1.20 -20.27 4.16
N PHE A 75 2.06 -19.26 4.00
CA PHE A 75 3.50 -19.31 4.32
C PHE A 75 3.81 -18.98 5.77
N SER A 76 2.82 -18.50 6.53
CA SER A 76 2.94 -18.11 7.94
C SER A 76 1.74 -18.57 8.77
N SER A 77 1.37 -19.84 8.62
CA SER A 77 0.25 -20.50 9.30
C SER A 77 0.22 -20.37 10.83
N SER A 78 1.37 -20.21 11.49
CA SER A 78 1.45 -20.04 12.95
C SER A 78 1.34 -18.58 13.40
N VAL A 79 1.07 -17.66 12.48
CA VAL A 79 0.93 -16.23 12.74
C VAL A 79 -0.52 -15.82 12.52
N GLN A 80 -1.09 -15.08 13.47
CA GLN A 80 -2.47 -14.64 13.38
C GLN A 80 -2.58 -13.42 12.47
N SER A 81 -3.35 -13.56 11.39
CA SER A 81 -3.70 -12.48 10.45
C SER A 81 -2.52 -11.55 10.09
N PRO A 82 -1.38 -12.11 9.63
CA PRO A 82 -0.20 -11.30 9.28
C PRO A 82 -0.46 -10.38 8.08
N GLY A 83 -1.48 -10.67 7.27
CA GLY A 83 -1.65 -10.10 5.95
C GLY A 83 -0.83 -10.84 4.90
N ALA A 84 -1.16 -10.63 3.63
CA ALA A 84 -0.51 -11.27 2.51
C ALA A 84 -0.52 -10.38 1.27
N VAL A 85 0.38 -10.66 0.32
CA VAL A 85 0.42 -10.02 -0.98
C VAL A 85 0.21 -11.07 -2.06
N TYR A 86 -0.67 -10.78 -3.00
CA TYR A 86 -1.04 -11.67 -4.09
C TYR A 86 -0.55 -11.12 -5.42
N LYS A 87 -0.36 -12.00 -6.40
CA LYS A 87 -0.12 -11.63 -7.80
C LYS A 87 -1.15 -12.29 -8.71
N CYS A 88 -1.67 -11.53 -9.66
CA CYS A 88 -2.67 -11.96 -10.61
C CYS A 88 -2.15 -11.67 -12.03
N ARG A 89 -2.06 -12.70 -12.87
CA ARG A 89 -1.60 -12.51 -14.26
C ARG A 89 -2.73 -11.87 -15.07
N ILE A 90 -2.42 -10.84 -15.87
CA ILE A 90 -3.44 -10.14 -16.69
C ILE A 90 -3.80 -10.96 -17.93
N ARG A 91 -2.80 -11.52 -18.62
CA ARG A 91 -2.98 -12.35 -19.81
C ARG A 91 -2.80 -13.82 -19.48
N ASN A 92 -3.42 -14.71 -20.26
CA ASN A 92 -3.32 -16.16 -20.10
C ASN A 92 -3.76 -16.64 -18.70
N ASN A 93 -4.82 -16.02 -18.17
CA ASN A 93 -5.42 -16.33 -16.87
C ASN A 93 -6.95 -16.32 -16.98
N PRO A 94 -7.55 -17.30 -17.69
CA PRO A 94 -8.99 -17.32 -17.97
C PRO A 94 -9.84 -17.41 -16.69
N GLU A 95 -9.30 -18.03 -15.64
CA GLU A 95 -9.97 -18.18 -14.35
C GLU A 95 -9.78 -16.96 -13.43
N GLN A 96 -9.02 -15.94 -13.88
CA GLN A 96 -8.75 -14.72 -13.12
C GLN A 96 -8.23 -15.02 -11.70
N ARG A 97 -7.42 -16.08 -11.57
CA ARG A 97 -6.87 -16.51 -10.27
C ARG A 97 -5.70 -15.62 -9.85
N CYS A 98 -5.62 -15.40 -8.55
CA CYS A 98 -4.50 -14.73 -7.90
C CYS A 98 -3.80 -15.71 -6.98
N THR A 99 -2.48 -15.69 -6.94
CA THR A 99 -1.68 -16.55 -6.07
C THR A 99 -0.98 -15.72 -5.00
N GLU A 100 -0.98 -16.23 -3.77
CA GLU A 100 -0.22 -15.63 -2.68
C GLU A 100 1.28 -15.68 -3.02
N MET A 101 2.01 -14.60 -2.74
CA MET A 101 3.45 -14.55 -2.88
C MET A 101 4.15 -14.95 -1.59
N ASP A 102 5.09 -15.88 -1.68
CA ASP A 102 6.02 -16.15 -0.58
C ASP A 102 7.06 -15.02 -0.49
N LEU A 103 6.99 -14.23 0.57
CA LEU A 103 7.95 -13.17 0.84
C LEU A 103 9.23 -13.69 1.53
N GLY A 104 9.32 -14.98 1.84
CA GLY A 104 10.47 -15.61 2.49
C GLY A 104 10.61 -15.22 3.97
N ARG A 105 9.48 -14.97 4.64
CA ARG A 105 9.41 -14.52 6.06
C ARG A 105 9.25 -15.67 7.06
N GLY A 106 9.12 -16.90 6.57
CA GLY A 106 9.00 -18.10 7.39
C GLY A 106 7.72 -18.16 8.24
N ASN A 107 7.62 -19.19 9.08
CA ASN A 107 6.41 -19.53 9.83
C ASN A 107 6.48 -19.16 11.33
N LYS A 108 7.41 -18.30 11.75
CA LYS A 108 7.54 -17.90 13.16
C LYS A 108 6.75 -16.63 13.43
N GLN A 109 5.96 -16.63 14.51
CA GLN A 109 5.29 -15.43 15.02
C GLN A 109 6.32 -14.39 15.50
N ARG A 110 7.27 -14.84 16.33
CA ARG A 110 8.33 -14.01 16.88
C ARG A 110 9.69 -14.37 16.30
N GLU A 111 10.45 -13.37 15.86
CA GLU A 111 11.79 -13.54 15.28
C GLU A 111 12.73 -12.43 15.74
N SER A 112 14.02 -12.74 15.93
CA SER A 112 15.04 -11.74 16.26
C SER A 112 15.40 -10.94 14.99
N CYS A 113 15.45 -9.62 15.12
CA CYS A 113 15.68 -8.68 14.01
C CYS A 113 16.86 -7.73 14.24
N GLY A 114 17.58 -7.88 15.36
CA GLY A 114 18.59 -6.95 15.85
C GLY A 114 18.92 -7.21 17.32
N LYS A 115 19.82 -6.43 17.91
CA LYS A 115 20.27 -6.63 19.31
C LYS A 115 19.16 -6.44 20.33
N THR A 116 18.30 -5.44 20.10
CA THR A 116 17.16 -5.10 20.97
C THR A 116 15.86 -5.18 20.19
N CYS A 117 15.75 -6.21 19.34
CA CYS A 117 14.65 -6.38 18.41
C CYS A 117 14.12 -7.81 18.45
N GLN A 118 12.88 -7.95 18.88
CA GLN A 118 12.09 -9.16 18.72
C GLN A 118 10.81 -8.77 18.00
N GLY A 119 10.74 -9.09 16.72
CA GLY A 119 9.58 -8.79 15.88
C GLY A 119 8.40 -9.65 16.25
N ASP A 120 7.21 -9.06 16.36
CA ASP A 120 5.93 -9.76 16.45
C ASP A 120 5.10 -9.48 15.20
N ARG A 121 4.72 -10.57 14.53
CA ARG A 121 4.04 -10.55 13.22
C ARG A 121 2.52 -10.67 13.32
N ASN A 122 1.97 -10.86 14.51
CA ASN A 122 0.52 -10.89 14.69
C ASN A 122 -0.11 -9.54 14.36
N ASP A 123 -1.13 -9.56 13.49
CA ASP A 123 -1.89 -8.39 13.02
C ASP A 123 -1.00 -7.26 12.47
N GLU A 124 0.12 -7.62 11.82
CA GLU A 124 1.10 -6.66 11.30
C GLU A 124 0.63 -5.87 10.06
N TRP A 125 -0.42 -6.37 9.38
CA TRP A 125 -1.04 -5.76 8.20
C TRP A 125 -0.16 -5.73 6.95
N MET A 126 0.50 -6.85 6.63
CA MET A 126 1.29 -6.97 5.40
C MET A 126 0.44 -6.78 4.14
N GLY A 127 0.89 -5.89 3.26
CA GLY A 127 0.16 -5.47 2.06
C GLY A 127 -0.73 -4.24 2.29
N VAL A 128 -0.58 -3.51 3.40
CA VAL A 128 -1.30 -2.24 3.61
C VAL A 128 -0.94 -1.20 2.55
N SER A 129 0.30 -1.20 2.11
CA SER A 129 0.79 -0.34 1.04
C SER A 129 1.70 -1.12 0.12
N LEU A 130 1.67 -0.73 -1.16
CA LEU A 130 2.50 -1.27 -2.21
C LEU A 130 3.07 -0.11 -3.04
N ALA A 131 4.34 -0.19 -3.39
CA ALA A 131 4.97 0.78 -4.29
C ALA A 131 5.91 0.08 -5.27
N ARG A 132 5.87 0.45 -6.54
CA ARG A 132 6.78 -0.07 -7.57
C ARG A 132 7.85 0.96 -7.86
N GLN A 133 9.10 0.52 -7.97
CA GLN A 133 10.19 1.36 -8.43
C GLN A 133 9.96 1.73 -9.91
N ASP A 134 10.00 3.02 -10.22
CA ASP A 134 9.72 3.54 -11.55
C ASP A 134 10.90 3.34 -12.53
N LYS A 135 11.17 2.07 -12.88
CA LYS A 135 12.16 1.71 -13.89
C LYS A 135 11.88 0.35 -14.54
N PRO A 136 12.55 0.01 -15.66
CA PRO A 136 12.54 -1.35 -16.19
C PRO A 136 13.06 -2.34 -15.14
N ASN A 137 12.35 -3.45 -14.95
CA ASN A 137 12.66 -4.42 -13.89
C ASN A 137 12.72 -3.78 -12.49
N GLY A 138 11.87 -2.76 -12.26
CA GLY A 138 11.75 -2.12 -10.95
C GLY A 138 11.25 -3.09 -9.88
N LYS A 139 11.85 -3.02 -8.69
CA LYS A 139 11.43 -3.80 -7.52
C LYS A 139 10.10 -3.30 -6.98
N ILE A 140 9.49 -4.07 -6.08
CA ILE A 140 8.27 -3.66 -5.38
C ILE A 140 8.56 -3.57 -3.88
N LEU A 141 8.01 -2.57 -3.22
CA LEU A 141 7.93 -2.46 -1.78
C LEU A 141 6.55 -2.92 -1.33
N ALA A 142 6.48 -3.77 -0.31
CA ALA A 142 5.24 -4.12 0.38
C ALA A 142 5.43 -3.95 1.88
N CYS A 143 4.50 -3.27 2.55
CA CYS A 143 4.68 -2.90 3.95
C CYS A 143 3.58 -3.43 4.88
N ALA A 144 3.92 -3.41 6.17
CA ALA A 144 3.18 -3.88 7.33
C ALA A 144 3.37 -2.87 8.48
N HIS A 145 2.64 -1.76 8.41
CA HIS A 145 2.80 -0.63 9.35
C HIS A 145 2.50 -0.95 10.82
N ARG A 146 1.79 -2.06 11.11
CA ARG A 146 1.46 -2.50 12.48
C ARG A 146 2.40 -3.57 13.01
N TRP A 147 3.47 -3.89 12.28
CA TRP A 147 4.54 -4.73 12.81
C TRP A 147 5.16 -4.10 14.05
N LYS A 148 5.42 -4.91 15.07
CA LYS A 148 5.84 -4.46 16.41
C LYS A 148 7.18 -5.06 16.78
N ASN A 149 8.00 -4.28 17.47
CA ASN A 149 9.09 -4.78 18.30
C ASN A 149 8.59 -4.97 19.73
N VAL A 150 8.65 -6.21 20.22
CA VAL A 150 8.20 -6.63 21.56
C VAL A 150 9.36 -6.98 22.50
N TYR A 151 10.59 -6.59 22.16
CA TYR A 151 11.77 -6.87 22.99
C TYR A 151 11.64 -6.31 24.43
N TYR A 152 11.00 -5.15 24.58
CA TYR A 152 10.71 -4.50 25.86
C TYR A 152 9.23 -4.60 26.24
N GLU A 153 8.54 -5.69 25.91
CA GLU A 153 7.08 -5.81 26.11
C GLU A 153 6.58 -5.60 27.54
N SER A 154 7.45 -5.72 28.55
CA SER A 154 7.15 -5.37 29.94
C SER A 154 7.03 -3.87 30.20
N GLU A 155 7.65 -3.02 29.37
CA GLU A 155 7.60 -1.56 29.43
C GLU A 155 6.69 -1.01 28.33
N TYR A 156 7.05 -1.25 27.06
CA TYR A 156 6.36 -0.73 25.89
C TYR A 156 6.44 -1.69 24.70
N ILE A 157 5.38 -1.70 23.88
CA ILE A 157 5.38 -2.30 22.54
C ILE A 157 5.65 -1.17 21.54
N LEU A 158 6.68 -1.34 20.70
CA LEU A 158 7.11 -0.32 19.75
C LEU A 158 6.63 -0.65 18.33
N PRO A 159 5.58 0.02 17.81
CA PRO A 159 5.08 -0.23 16.46
C PRO A 159 5.97 0.47 15.43
N HIS A 160 7.14 -0.11 15.15
CA HIS A 160 8.07 0.43 14.16
C HIS A 160 7.57 0.25 12.71
N GLY A 161 6.67 -0.69 12.45
CA GLY A 161 6.34 -1.09 11.08
C GLY A 161 7.47 -1.87 10.41
N TYR A 162 7.17 -2.45 9.25
CA TYR A 162 8.07 -3.32 8.52
C TYR A 162 7.76 -3.24 7.03
N CYS A 163 8.77 -3.29 6.17
CA CYS A 163 8.59 -3.43 4.74
C CYS A 163 9.46 -4.56 4.17
N SER A 164 9.01 -5.13 3.06
CA SER A 164 9.70 -6.14 2.26
C SER A 164 9.95 -5.59 0.86
N VAL A 165 11.21 -5.59 0.44
CA VAL A 165 11.59 -5.29 -0.94
C VAL A 165 11.55 -6.58 -1.75
N ILE A 166 10.57 -6.68 -2.64
CA ILE A 166 10.28 -7.81 -3.51
C ILE A 166 11.04 -7.64 -4.83
N PRO A 167 11.78 -8.68 -5.28
CA PRO A 167 12.44 -8.66 -6.59
C PRO A 167 11.44 -8.49 -7.75
N ALA A 168 11.91 -7.93 -8.87
CA ALA A 168 11.08 -7.77 -10.07
C ALA A 168 10.59 -9.11 -10.66
N THR A 169 11.26 -10.22 -10.37
CA THR A 169 10.81 -11.55 -10.77
C THR A 169 9.54 -12.02 -10.05
N LEU A 170 9.12 -11.33 -8.98
CA LEU A 170 8.06 -11.76 -8.06
C LEU A 170 8.30 -13.16 -7.48
N GLN A 171 9.57 -13.56 -7.38
CA GLN A 171 10.04 -14.86 -6.92
C GLN A 171 11.28 -14.69 -6.04
N GLY A 172 11.47 -15.62 -5.12
CA GLY A 172 12.61 -15.63 -4.20
C GLY A 172 12.37 -14.82 -2.93
N LYS A 173 13.39 -14.78 -2.08
CA LYS A 173 13.32 -14.14 -0.76
C LYS A 173 13.30 -12.61 -0.89
N SER A 174 12.36 -11.97 -0.20
CA SER A 174 12.33 -10.51 -0.09
C SER A 174 13.39 -9.98 0.89
N GLN A 175 13.85 -8.75 0.68
CA GLN A 175 14.78 -8.10 1.61
C GLN A 175 13.98 -7.33 2.68
N PRO A 176 14.23 -7.56 3.97
CA PRO A 176 13.55 -6.83 5.05
C PRO A 176 14.05 -5.38 5.11
N LEU A 177 13.15 -4.47 5.46
CA LEU A 177 13.43 -3.06 5.71
C LEU A 177 12.65 -2.61 6.94
N ILE A 178 13.35 -2.22 8.00
CA ILE A 178 12.77 -1.77 9.28
C ILE A 178 13.38 -0.40 9.60
N PRO A 179 12.94 0.66 8.91
CA PRO A 179 13.66 1.95 8.90
C PRO A 179 13.62 2.69 10.24
N CYS A 180 12.64 2.39 11.10
CA CYS A 180 12.50 3.00 12.43
C CYS A 180 13.19 2.23 13.55
N TYR A 181 13.82 1.09 13.23
CA TYR A 181 14.52 0.33 14.24
C TYR A 181 15.90 0.94 14.49
N GLU A 182 16.17 1.24 15.75
CA GLU A 182 17.47 1.66 16.25
C GLU A 182 17.80 0.85 17.51
N ASP A 183 19.07 0.42 17.65
CA ASP A 183 19.52 -0.34 18.82
C ASP A 183 19.31 0.47 20.11
N HIS A 184 18.83 -0.20 21.16
CA HIS A 184 18.66 0.34 22.52
C HIS A 184 17.60 1.46 22.69
N LYS A 185 16.76 1.72 21.67
CA LYS A 185 15.58 2.58 21.82
C LYS A 185 14.44 1.84 22.50
N LYS A 186 13.79 2.49 23.47
CA LYS A 186 12.73 1.90 24.30
C LYS A 186 11.53 2.80 24.60
N THR A 187 11.62 4.09 24.25
CA THR A 187 10.57 5.07 24.54
C THR A 187 9.49 5.02 23.47
N TYR A 188 8.23 4.93 23.91
CA TYR A 188 7.07 5.04 23.03
C TYR A 188 6.76 6.51 22.73
N GLY A 189 6.48 6.85 21.47
CA GLY A 189 6.03 8.20 21.07
C GLY A 189 7.11 9.27 20.94
N GLU A 190 8.33 8.99 21.41
CA GLU A 190 9.52 9.81 21.16
C GLU A 190 10.34 9.20 20.02
N GLU A 191 10.98 10.07 19.24
CA GLU A 191 11.80 9.67 18.08
C GLU A 191 11.00 8.73 17.13
N HIS A 192 11.57 7.57 16.79
CA HIS A 192 10.99 6.54 15.91
C HIS A 192 10.28 5.38 16.66
N GLY A 193 10.06 5.53 17.97
CA GLY A 193 9.51 4.46 18.83
C GLY A 193 8.11 3.98 18.45
N SER A 194 7.32 4.80 17.74
CA SER A 194 5.96 4.46 17.32
C SER A 194 5.64 4.82 15.87
N CYS A 195 6.64 4.82 14.99
CA CYS A 195 6.53 5.46 13.68
C CYS A 195 5.54 4.82 12.68
N GLN A 196 5.21 3.54 12.85
CA GLN A 196 4.34 2.78 11.95
C GLN A 196 4.76 2.88 10.48
N ALA A 197 6.04 2.58 10.22
CA ALA A 197 6.64 2.65 8.89
C ALA A 197 5.85 1.89 7.83
N GLY A 198 5.56 2.56 6.72
CA GLY A 198 4.98 1.91 5.55
C GLY A 198 3.46 1.84 5.56
N ILE A 199 2.78 2.69 6.33
CA ILE A 199 1.34 2.93 6.17
C ILE A 199 1.05 3.47 4.75
N ALA A 200 1.97 4.29 4.24
CA ALA A 200 2.08 4.67 2.85
C ALA A 200 3.57 4.63 2.45
N GLY A 201 3.85 4.54 1.16
CA GLY A 201 5.24 4.50 0.69
C GLY A 201 5.31 4.79 -0.79
N VAL A 202 6.43 5.36 -1.22
CA VAL A 202 6.77 5.62 -2.60
C VAL A 202 8.18 5.07 -2.85
N PHE A 203 8.34 4.33 -3.94
CA PHE A 203 9.64 3.73 -4.28
C PHE A 203 10.29 4.52 -5.42
N THR A 204 11.14 5.49 -5.08
CA THR A 204 11.80 6.39 -6.04
C THR A 204 13.30 6.17 -6.11
N GLU A 205 13.94 6.48 -7.23
CA GLU A 205 15.41 6.49 -7.32
C GLU A 205 15.92 7.94 -7.25
N VAL A 206 16.89 8.22 -6.38
CA VAL A 206 17.55 9.54 -6.30
C VAL A 206 19.05 9.33 -6.50
N SER A 207 19.60 9.91 -7.57
CA SER A 207 21.06 10.02 -7.81
C SER A 207 21.87 8.72 -7.71
N ARG A 208 21.57 7.71 -8.57
CA ARG A 208 22.29 6.42 -8.67
C ARG A 208 22.31 5.56 -7.38
N SER A 209 21.65 5.99 -6.32
CA SER A 209 21.33 5.18 -5.15
C SER A 209 19.85 4.82 -5.17
N THR A 210 19.54 3.57 -4.87
CA THR A 210 18.15 3.14 -4.68
C THR A 210 17.68 3.68 -3.34
N SER A 211 16.79 4.67 -3.34
CA SER A 211 16.15 5.22 -2.14
C SER A 211 14.77 4.59 -1.95
N VAL A 212 14.31 4.45 -0.72
CA VAL A 212 12.96 3.97 -0.43
C VAL A 212 12.31 5.00 0.47
N LEU A 213 11.41 5.81 -0.10
CA LEU A 213 10.68 6.78 0.69
C LEU A 213 9.49 6.06 1.35
N CYS A 214 9.68 5.64 2.59
CA CYS A 214 8.55 5.24 3.42
C CYS A 214 7.89 6.51 3.98
N VAL A 215 6.56 6.55 3.96
CA VAL A 215 5.80 7.58 4.67
C VAL A 215 5.42 7.00 6.03
N PHE A 216 5.61 7.81 7.06
CA PHE A 216 5.42 7.44 8.44
C PHE A 216 4.32 8.30 9.05
N THR A 217 3.43 7.69 9.80
CA THR A 217 2.47 8.40 10.66
C THR A 217 2.89 8.26 12.11
N CYS A 218 4.09 8.72 12.48
CA CYS A 218 4.44 9.13 13.83
C CYS A 218 5.93 9.50 13.93
N VAL A 219 6.26 10.79 13.91
CA VAL A 219 7.47 11.28 14.57
C VAL A 219 7.03 12.42 15.48
N VAL A 220 6.83 12.11 16.76
CA VAL A 220 6.46 13.06 17.82
C VAL A 220 5.09 13.76 17.62
N LEU A 221 4.15 13.60 18.56
CA LEU A 221 2.88 14.37 18.60
C LEU A 221 1.97 14.25 17.34
N TRP A 222 2.04 13.17 16.57
CA TRP A 222 1.32 13.01 15.29
C TRP A 222 1.80 13.95 14.17
N ALA A 223 2.98 14.56 14.27
CA ALA A 223 3.64 15.11 13.11
C ALA A 223 4.14 13.94 12.23
N GLY A 224 3.74 13.92 10.96
CA GLY A 224 4.23 12.95 9.99
C GLY A 224 5.60 13.37 9.45
N GLU A 225 6.49 12.42 9.24
CA GLU A 225 7.82 12.64 8.66
C GLU A 225 8.09 11.61 7.55
N SER A 226 9.06 11.89 6.69
CA SER A 226 9.51 10.99 5.62
C SER A 226 11.00 10.70 5.80
N VAL A 227 11.39 9.43 5.81
CA VAL A 227 12.78 8.99 5.94
C VAL A 227 13.26 8.47 4.59
N LEU A 228 14.44 8.92 4.15
CA LEU A 228 15.10 8.62 2.87
C LEU A 228 15.93 7.33 2.92
#